data_AF-A0A6F7P0I0-F1
#
_entry.id   AF-A0A6F7P0I0-F1
#
_cell.length_a   1.000
_cell.length_b   1.000
_cell.length_c   1.000
_cell.angle_alpha   90.00
_cell.angle_beta   90.00
_cell.angle_gamma   90.00
#
_symmetry.space_group_name_H-M   'P 1'
#
loop_
_entity.id
_entity.type
_entity.pdbx_description
1 polymer ?
#
loop_
_entity_poly.entity_id
_entity_poly.type
_entity_poly.pdbx_seq_one_letter_code
_entity_poly.pdbx_strand_id
1 'polypeptide(L)'
;MLRLAVFVSVITFSWAKTSDEQAQVIVETYFDFDEDMSSSYLEIVRSTVEELEESNNDLYNPKQVDVKAENIDGRFAAVYTVRGVDCNKLDDFVSSIKGLSSLAKQVTITCGGKTITL
;
A
#
# COMPACT_ATOMS: atom_id res chain seq x y z
N MET A 1 22.55 -62.06 1.94
CA MET A 1 21.20 -61.51 1.66
C MET A 1 21.33 -60.01 1.54
N LEU A 2 21.31 -59.52 0.30
CA LEU A 2 21.42 -58.10 -0.07
C LEU A 2 19.99 -57.53 -0.10
N ARG A 3 19.69 -56.48 0.65
CA ARG A 3 18.47 -55.70 0.46
C ARG A 3 18.85 -54.28 0.06
N LEU A 4 18.79 -54.03 -1.25
CA LEU A 4 18.63 -52.72 -1.85
C LEU A 4 17.41 -52.03 -1.21
N ALA A 5 17.60 -50.85 -0.65
CA ALA A 5 16.51 -49.90 -0.46
C ALA A 5 16.61 -48.86 -1.59
N VAL A 6 15.59 -48.84 -2.44
CA VAL A 6 15.42 -47.93 -3.57
C VAL A 6 14.90 -46.58 -3.08
N PHE A 7 15.42 -45.52 -3.70
CA PHE A 7 15.14 -44.09 -3.55
C PHE A 7 13.65 -43.71 -3.60
N VAL A 8 13.25 -42.71 -2.81
CA VAL A 8 12.30 -41.67 -3.25
C VAL A 8 12.72 -40.32 -2.66
N SER A 9 13.28 -39.45 -3.51
CA SER A 9 13.46 -38.04 -3.22
C SER A 9 12.08 -37.40 -3.05
N VAL A 10 11.78 -36.92 -1.84
CA VAL A 10 10.65 -36.01 -1.63
C VAL A 10 11.18 -34.59 -1.79
N ILE A 11 11.08 -34.08 -3.02
CA ILE A 11 11.13 -32.64 -3.29
C ILE A 11 9.81 -32.09 -2.78
N THR A 12 9.78 -31.53 -1.57
CA THR A 12 8.60 -30.79 -1.10
C THR A 12 8.88 -29.31 -1.04
N PHE A 13 8.39 -28.66 -2.09
CA PHE A 13 7.77 -27.34 -2.12
C PHE A 13 8.49 -26.28 -1.29
N SER A 14 9.35 -25.51 -1.97
CA SER A 14 9.61 -24.13 -1.57
C SER A 14 8.25 -23.43 -1.61
N TRP A 15 7.67 -23.18 -0.44
CA TRP A 15 6.45 -22.40 -0.32
C TRP A 15 6.71 -21.07 -1.02
N ALA A 16 5.93 -20.77 -2.06
CA ALA A 16 5.80 -19.42 -2.54
C ALA A 16 5.44 -18.60 -1.30
N LYS A 17 6.34 -17.70 -0.91
CA LYS A 17 6.13 -16.75 0.17
C LYS A 17 5.00 -15.83 -0.32
N THR A 18 3.74 -16.20 -0.11
CA THR A 18 2.64 -15.24 -0.16
C THR A 18 2.99 -14.23 0.93
N SER A 19 3.54 -13.09 0.53
CA SER A 19 3.75 -12.01 1.48
C SER A 19 2.35 -11.55 1.90
N ASP A 20 1.90 -11.98 3.08
CA ASP A 20 0.78 -11.34 3.78
C ASP A 20 1.16 -9.93 4.26
N GLU A 21 2.13 -9.32 3.59
CA GLU A 21 2.63 -7.99 3.87
C GLU A 21 1.57 -6.99 3.44
N GLN A 22 1.33 -6.03 4.33
CA GLN A 22 0.40 -4.95 4.14
C GLN A 22 1.22 -3.66 4.13
N ALA A 23 0.96 -2.81 3.14
CA ALA A 23 1.39 -1.42 3.18
C ALA A 23 0.27 -0.58 3.78
N GLN A 24 0.63 0.31 4.69
CA GLN A 24 -0.21 1.42 5.10
C GLN A 24 0.36 2.72 4.53
N VAL A 25 -0.52 3.54 3.98
CA VAL A 25 -0.16 4.81 3.36
C VAL A 25 -1.09 5.85 3.92
N ILE A 26 -0.52 6.83 4.60
CA ILE A 26 -1.25 7.92 5.23
C ILE A 26 -0.94 9.17 4.41
N VAL A 27 -1.98 9.74 3.80
CA VAL A 27 -1.91 11.00 3.07
C VAL A 27 -2.56 12.05 3.94
N GLU A 28 -1.76 12.76 4.75
CA GLU A 28 -2.22 13.92 5.51
C GLU A 28 -2.33 15.11 4.56
N THR A 29 -3.53 15.67 4.42
CA THR A 29 -3.78 16.78 3.49
C THR A 29 -3.65 18.14 4.17
N TYR A 30 -3.72 19.20 3.36
CA TYR A 30 -3.86 20.57 3.89
C TYR A 30 -5.29 20.93 4.32
N PHE A 31 -6.27 20.04 4.13
CA PHE A 31 -7.66 20.29 4.51
C PHE A 31 -7.88 20.06 6.01
N ASP A 32 -8.68 20.93 6.62
CA ASP A 32 -9.17 20.70 7.98
C ASP A 32 -10.10 19.48 7.98
N PHE A 33 -10.07 18.70 9.07
CA PHE A 33 -10.95 17.55 9.19
C PHE A 33 -12.39 18.02 9.39
N ASP A 34 -13.25 17.60 8.47
CA ASP A 34 -14.70 17.76 8.55
C ASP A 34 -15.33 16.39 8.23
N GLU A 35 -16.08 15.85 9.19
CA GLU A 35 -16.71 14.53 9.10
C GLU A 35 -17.73 14.49 7.95
N ASP A 36 -18.48 15.58 7.75
CA ASP A 36 -19.51 15.67 6.71
C ASP A 36 -18.88 15.73 5.30
N MET A 37 -17.66 16.27 5.21
CA MET A 37 -16.91 16.38 3.96
C MET A 37 -15.97 15.20 3.70
N SER A 38 -15.78 14.31 4.67
CA SER A 38 -14.79 13.23 4.60
C SER A 38 -14.98 12.32 3.39
N SER A 39 -16.23 12.04 2.97
CA SER A 39 -16.50 11.26 1.76
C SER A 39 -16.02 11.98 0.49
N SER A 40 -16.28 13.29 0.37
CA SER A 40 -15.85 14.08 -0.77
C SER A 40 -14.33 14.25 -0.81
N TYR A 41 -13.70 14.44 0.34
CA TYR A 41 -12.24 14.54 0.42
C TYR A 41 -11.57 13.20 0.10
N LEU A 42 -12.14 12.06 0.51
CA LEU A 42 -11.66 10.74 0.11
C LEU A 42 -11.74 10.54 -1.40
N GLU A 43 -12.83 10.99 -2.04
CA GLU A 43 -12.97 10.91 -3.50
C GLU A 43 -11.90 11.73 -4.22
N ILE A 44 -11.62 12.95 -3.75
CA ILE A 44 -10.55 13.80 -4.31
C ILE A 44 -9.19 13.11 -4.22
N VAL A 45 -8.81 12.63 -3.02
CA VAL A 45 -7.50 11.94 -2.86
C VAL A 45 -7.46 10.71 -3.75
N ARG A 46 -8.54 9.92 -3.80
CA ARG A 46 -8.61 8.72 -4.63
C ARG A 46 -8.44 9.03 -6.11
N SER A 47 -9.15 10.02 -6.64
CA SER A 47 -9.00 10.41 -8.05
C SER A 47 -7.58 10.86 -8.36
N THR A 48 -6.94 11.62 -7.48
CA THR A 48 -5.54 12.03 -7.69
C THR A 48 -4.59 10.82 -7.65
N VAL A 49 -4.81 9.85 -6.76
CA VAL A 49 -4.02 8.61 -6.72
C VAL A 49 -4.23 7.77 -7.98
N GLU A 50 -5.47 7.59 -8.44
CA GLU A 50 -5.79 6.84 -9.67
C GLU A 50 -5.15 7.50 -10.91
N GLU A 51 -5.19 8.84 -11.03
CA GLU A 51 -4.51 9.58 -12.10
C GLU A 51 -2.99 9.37 -12.10
N LEU A 52 -2.36 9.24 -10.93
CA LEU A 52 -0.93 8.96 -10.82
C LEU A 52 -0.58 7.52 -11.17
N GLU A 53 -1.50 6.58 -11.02
CA GLU A 53 -1.29 5.15 -11.29
C GLU A 53 -1.58 4.73 -12.73
N GLU A 54 -2.47 5.41 -13.45
CA GLU A 54 -2.63 5.22 -14.90
C GLU A 54 -1.29 5.40 -15.64
N SER A 55 -0.32 6.10 -15.02
CA SER A 55 1.03 6.24 -15.54
C SER A 55 2.01 5.08 -15.21
N ASN A 56 1.71 4.21 -14.22
CA ASN A 56 2.65 3.23 -13.66
C ASN A 56 2.15 1.76 -13.57
N ASN A 57 0.90 1.47 -14.00
CA ASN A 57 0.30 0.18 -14.42
C ASN A 57 0.45 -1.12 -13.56
N ASP A 58 1.21 -1.17 -12.45
CA ASP A 58 1.53 -2.45 -11.79
C ASP A 58 1.20 -2.53 -10.29
N LEU A 59 0.78 -1.45 -9.63
CA LEU A 59 0.66 -1.41 -8.16
C LEU A 59 -0.77 -1.48 -7.62
N TYR A 60 -1.79 -1.21 -8.44
CA TYR A 60 -3.15 -1.02 -7.96
C TYR A 60 -4.10 -2.12 -8.39
N ASN A 61 -4.35 -3.05 -7.46
CA ASN A 61 -5.56 -3.83 -7.50
C ASN A 61 -6.56 -3.20 -6.52
N PRO A 62 -7.61 -2.50 -7.00
CA PRO A 62 -8.56 -1.82 -6.11
C PRO A 62 -9.27 -2.78 -5.14
N LYS A 63 -9.33 -4.08 -5.44
CA LYS A 63 -9.90 -5.09 -4.51
C LYS A 63 -9.01 -5.38 -3.30
N GLN A 64 -7.76 -4.92 -3.33
CA GLN A 64 -6.77 -5.12 -2.28
C GLN A 64 -6.51 -3.85 -1.48
N VAL A 65 -7.17 -2.74 -1.82
CA VAL A 65 -7.03 -1.44 -1.17
C VAL A 65 -8.27 -1.17 -0.33
N ASP A 66 -8.05 -0.90 0.95
CA ASP A 66 -9.05 -0.34 1.86
C ASP A 66 -8.66 1.10 2.18
N VAL A 67 -9.61 2.03 2.14
CA VAL A 67 -9.34 3.46 2.35
C VAL A 67 -10.33 4.01 3.36
N LYS A 68 -9.81 4.77 4.33
CA LYS A 68 -10.63 5.46 5.33
C LYS A 68 -10.14 6.88 5.57
N ALA A 69 -11.06 7.74 5.98
CA ALA A 69 -10.75 9.07 6.47
C ALA A 69 -10.37 8.98 7.95
N GLU A 70 -9.35 9.71 8.35
CA GLU A 70 -8.90 9.84 9.73
C GLU A 70 -8.62 11.33 10.03
N ASN A 71 -8.83 11.71 11.29
CA ASN A 71 -8.43 13.01 11.80
C ASN A 71 -7.04 12.91 12.41
N ILE A 72 -6.05 13.55 11.79
CA ILE A 72 -4.68 13.63 12.30
C ILE A 72 -4.39 15.09 12.61
N ASP A 73 -4.26 15.42 13.89
CA ASP A 73 -3.96 16.77 14.39
C ASP A 73 -4.88 17.88 13.82
N GLY A 74 -6.18 17.58 13.70
CA GLY A 74 -7.20 18.49 13.18
C GLY A 74 -7.29 18.53 11.64
N ARG A 75 -6.49 17.73 10.94
CA ARG A 75 -6.47 17.67 9.47
C ARG A 75 -7.04 16.38 8.95
N PHE A 76 -7.62 16.47 7.75
CA PHE A 76 -8.09 15.33 7.01
C PHE A 76 -6.90 14.50 6.50
N ALA A 77 -6.89 13.23 6.86
CA ALA A 77 -5.95 12.24 6.35
C ALA A 77 -6.69 11.08 5.69
N ALA A 78 -6.24 10.69 4.49
CA ALA A 78 -6.69 9.46 3.86
C ALA A 78 -5.70 8.34 4.19
N VAL A 79 -6.19 7.27 4.81
CA VAL A 79 -5.39 6.10 5.19
C VAL A 79 -5.73 4.94 4.28
N TYR A 80 -4.80 4.59 3.40
CA TYR A 80 -4.87 3.44 2.51
C TYR A 80 -4.19 2.25 3.18
N THR A 81 -4.85 1.10 3.15
CA THR A 81 -4.30 -0.20 3.54
C THR A 81 -4.29 -1.09 2.31
N VAL A 82 -3.11 -1.36 1.77
CA VAL A 82 -2.90 -2.17 0.56
C VAL A 82 -2.42 -3.55 1.00
N ARG A 83 -3.15 -4.60 0.62
CA ARG A 83 -2.84 -5.98 0.98
C ARG A 83 -2.15 -6.72 -0.16
N GLY A 84 -1.24 -7.64 0.16
CA GLY A 84 -0.57 -8.48 -0.84
C GLY A 84 0.46 -7.73 -1.66
N VAL A 85 1.06 -6.69 -1.07
CA VAL A 85 2.13 -5.91 -1.69
C VAL A 85 3.48 -6.58 -1.47
N ASP A 86 4.39 -6.36 -2.41
CA ASP A 86 5.81 -6.64 -2.23
C ASP A 86 6.49 -5.37 -1.70
N CYS A 87 6.81 -5.33 -0.40
CA CYS A 87 7.45 -4.17 0.21
C CYS A 87 8.85 -3.87 -0.37
N ASN A 88 9.43 -4.76 -1.18
CA ASN A 88 10.68 -4.47 -1.90
C ASN A 88 10.47 -3.56 -3.12
N LYS A 89 9.23 -3.39 -3.58
CA LYS A 89 8.85 -2.46 -4.66
C LYS A 89 8.28 -1.14 -4.16
N LEU A 90 8.46 -0.83 -2.88
CA LEU A 90 7.93 0.38 -2.25
C LEU A 90 8.47 1.67 -2.87
N ASP A 91 9.68 1.64 -3.45
CA ASP A 91 10.30 2.81 -4.08
C ASP A 91 9.54 3.28 -5.34
N ASP A 92 8.94 2.35 -6.08
CA ASP A 92 8.09 2.66 -7.24
C ASP A 92 6.80 3.36 -6.78
N PHE A 93 6.24 2.89 -5.66
CA PHE A 93 5.06 3.50 -5.03
C PHE A 93 5.37 4.92 -4.51
N VAL A 94 6.48 5.09 -3.79
CA VAL A 94 6.99 6.39 -3.31
C VAL A 94 7.15 7.39 -4.46
N SER A 95 7.62 6.94 -5.61
CA SER A 95 7.84 7.80 -6.78
C SER A 95 6.53 8.30 -7.38
N SER A 96 5.51 7.44 -7.46
CA SER A 96 4.17 7.80 -7.93
C SER A 96 3.51 8.83 -7.01
N ILE A 97 3.67 8.70 -5.69
CA ILE A 97 2.99 9.55 -4.72
C ILE A 97 3.59 10.97 -4.61
N LYS A 98 4.81 11.22 -5.12
CA LYS A 98 5.34 12.60 -5.17
C LYS A 98 4.42 13.58 -5.91
N GLY A 99 3.57 13.07 -6.81
CA GLY A 99 2.53 13.86 -7.48
C GLY A 99 1.44 14.39 -6.53
N LEU A 100 1.28 13.83 -5.33
CA LEU A 100 0.32 14.31 -4.32
C LEU A 100 0.79 15.57 -3.59
N SER A 101 1.99 16.10 -3.84
CA SER A 101 2.56 17.25 -3.11
C SER A 101 1.71 18.54 -3.14
N SER A 102 0.82 18.70 -4.13
CA SER A 102 -0.13 19.82 -4.19
C SER A 102 -1.32 19.69 -3.23
N LEU A 103 -1.62 18.48 -2.78
CA LEU A 103 -2.77 18.13 -1.92
C LEU A 103 -2.33 17.69 -0.52
N ALA A 104 -1.22 16.96 -0.46
CA ALA A 104 -0.68 16.34 0.74
C ALA A 104 0.34 17.26 1.41
N LYS A 105 0.11 17.49 2.70
CA LYS A 105 1.08 18.10 3.60
C LYS A 105 2.21 17.12 3.92
N GLN A 106 1.84 15.86 4.13
CA GLN A 106 2.77 14.80 4.47
C GLN A 106 2.23 13.47 3.95
N VAL A 107 3.13 12.63 3.46
CA VAL A 107 2.81 11.25 3.13
C VAL A 107 3.67 10.32 3.97
N THR A 108 3.03 9.45 4.74
CA THR A 108 3.72 8.42 5.54
C THR A 108 3.38 7.04 4.99
N ILE A 109 4.40 6.28 4.62
CA ILE A 109 4.26 4.93 4.05
C ILE A 109 4.92 3.95 5.00
N THR A 110 4.20 2.94 5.44
CA THR A 110 4.71 1.85 6.28
C THR A 110 4.50 0.52 5.58
N CYS A 111 5.57 -0.24 5.35
CA CYS A 111 5.52 -1.57 4.72
C CYS A 111 6.62 -2.45 5.30
N GLY A 112 6.31 -3.70 5.68
CA GLY A 112 7.32 -4.65 6.13
C GLY A 112 8.13 -4.18 7.35
N GLY A 113 7.54 -3.33 8.20
CA GLY A 113 8.20 -2.72 9.36
C GLY A 113 9.11 -1.53 9.05
N LYS A 114 9.20 -1.10 7.78
CA LYS A 114 9.89 0.14 7.38
C LYS A 114 8.87 1.26 7.24
N THR A 115 9.20 2.44 7.74
CA THR A 115 8.40 3.66 7.58
C THR A 115 9.21 4.72 6.85
N ILE A 116 8.60 5.31 5.83
CA ILE A 116 9.14 6.41 5.02
C ILE A 116 8.15 7.57 5.13
N THR A 117 8.68 8.79 5.28
CA THR A 117 7.88 10.01 5.28
C THR A 117 8.40 10.94 4.19
N LEU A 118 7.49 11.49 3.41
CA LEU A 118 7.74 12.38 2.27
C LEU A 118 7.08 13.74 2.50
#